data_AF-A0A0V8QCK8-F1
#
_entry.id   AF-A0A0V8QCK8-F1
#
_cell.length_a   1.000
_cell.length_b   1.000
_cell.length_c   1.000
_cell.angle_alpha   90.00
_cell.angle_beta   90.00
_cell.angle_gamma   90.00
#
_symmetry.space_group_name_H-M   'P 1'
#
loop_
_entity.id
_entity.type
_entity.pdbx_description
1 polymer ?
#
loop_
_entity_poly.entity_id
_entity_poly.type
_entity_poly.pdbx_seq_one_letter_code
_entity_poly.pdbx_strand_id
1 'polypeptide(L)'
;MARGDSVTVSFRLNLNREEDMEIWSFLTGGAIEPCFGDKSKFIKSALIRVVQGIKQDDREKRLVCELNAQREAIRNAMSGEADRIINAVKLIVKDEVERLAGVQTEKEKQMLYVTSETMLEGNDRTAGCFEEESEDLDETISAYAMSFLSDF
;
A
#
# COMPACT_ATOMS: atom_id res chain seq x y z
N MET A 1 -2.70 -37.71 42.79
CA MET A 1 -2.56 -36.34 42.24
C MET A 1 -1.16 -36.21 41.65
N ALA A 2 -1.06 -35.85 40.37
CA ALA A 2 0.20 -35.87 39.61
C ALA A 2 1.23 -34.92 40.23
N ARG A 3 2.28 -35.49 40.86
CA ARG A 3 3.43 -34.75 41.43
C ARG A 3 4.44 -34.30 40.36
N GLY A 4 4.09 -34.35 39.08
CA GLY A 4 5.03 -34.25 37.95
C GLY A 4 5.22 -32.85 37.34
N ASP A 5 4.25 -31.94 37.50
CA ASP A 5 4.19 -30.73 36.65
C ASP A 5 4.47 -29.42 37.40
N SER A 6 4.92 -29.50 38.67
CA SER A 6 5.24 -28.32 39.46
C SER A 6 6.69 -28.32 39.91
N VAL A 7 7.36 -27.18 39.69
CA VAL A 7 8.69 -26.90 40.20
C VAL A 7 8.58 -25.82 41.27
N THR A 8 9.22 -26.03 42.42
CA THR A 8 9.34 -25.01 43.46
C THR A 8 10.68 -24.30 43.31
N VAL A 9 10.63 -22.98 43.17
CA VAL A 9 11.82 -22.11 43.17
C VAL A 9 11.77 -21.24 44.41
N SER A 10 12.79 -21.35 45.26
CA SER A 10 12.91 -20.56 46.48
C SER A 10 13.81 -19.36 46.25
N PHE A 11 13.34 -18.17 46.63
CA PHE A 11 14.10 -16.94 46.56
C PHE A 11 13.74 -16.01 47.72
N ARG A 12 14.62 -15.05 48.03
CA ARG A 12 14.35 -13.96 48.97
C ARG A 12 14.24 -12.66 48.18
N LEU A 13 13.09 -12.00 48.29
CA LEU A 13 12.88 -10.66 47.75
C LEU A 13 13.14 -9.64 48.85
N ASN A 14 14.20 -8.84 48.69
CA ASN A 14 14.46 -7.71 49.58
C ASN A 14 13.88 -6.46 48.93
N LEU A 15 13.06 -5.71 49.69
CA LEU A 15 12.43 -4.48 49.23
C LEU A 15 13.03 -3.31 49.98
N ASN A 16 13.46 -2.30 49.23
CA ASN A 16 13.84 -1.01 49.77
C ASN A 16 12.57 -0.24 50.12
N ARG A 17 12.50 0.33 51.32
CA ARG A 17 11.32 1.04 51.79
C ARG A 17 11.01 2.29 50.96
N GLU A 18 12.02 2.94 50.38
CA GLU A 18 11.88 4.19 49.63
C GLU A 18 11.65 3.93 48.13
N GLU A 19 12.42 3.02 47.54
CA GLU A 19 12.34 2.72 46.09
C GLU A 19 11.16 1.82 45.76
N ASP A 20 10.83 0.88 46.66
CA ASP A 20 9.77 -0.11 46.45
C ASP A 20 8.53 0.18 47.29
N MET A 21 8.27 1.46 47.63
CA MET A 21 7.16 1.91 48.50
C MET A 21 5.83 1.24 48.17
N GLU A 22 5.46 1.18 46.89
CA GLU A 22 4.18 0.61 46.44
C GLU A 22 4.11 -0.89 46.69
N ILE A 23 5.14 -1.63 46.29
CA ILE A 23 5.24 -3.08 46.48
C ILE A 23 5.29 -3.40 47.98
N TRP A 24 6.08 -2.63 48.73
CA TRP A 24 6.22 -2.77 50.16
C TRP A 24 4.89 -2.54 50.88
N SER A 25 4.20 -1.44 50.58
CA SER A 25 2.88 -1.10 51.14
C SER A 25 1.85 -2.17 50.82
N PHE A 26 1.84 -2.66 49.58
CA PHE A 26 0.93 -3.71 49.15
C PHE A 26 1.21 -5.04 49.86
N LEU A 27 2.47 -5.50 49.90
CA LEU A 27 2.88 -6.77 50.53
C LEU A 27 2.78 -6.78 52.05
N THR A 28 2.78 -5.62 52.69
CA THR A 28 2.66 -5.50 54.16
C THR A 28 1.26 -5.07 54.60
N GLY A 29 0.42 -4.59 53.69
CA GLY A 29 -0.96 -4.20 53.95
C GLY A 29 -1.92 -5.38 54.11
N GLY A 30 -3.10 -5.11 54.67
CA GLY A 30 -4.16 -6.11 54.91
C GLY A 30 -5.00 -6.48 53.68
N ALA A 31 -4.80 -5.82 52.53
CA ALA A 31 -5.62 -6.01 51.33
C ALA A 31 -5.27 -7.27 50.50
N ILE A 32 -4.17 -7.96 50.83
CA ILE A 32 -3.73 -9.15 50.08
C ILE A 32 -4.64 -10.36 50.33
N GLU A 33 -4.99 -10.59 51.58
CA GLU A 33 -5.68 -11.81 52.01
C GLU A 33 -7.09 -11.95 51.40
N PRO A 34 -7.92 -10.89 51.33
CA PRO A 34 -9.25 -10.98 50.71
C PRO A 34 -9.22 -11.20 49.19
N CYS A 35 -8.21 -10.65 48.51
CA CYS A 35 -8.18 -10.57 47.04
C CYS A 35 -7.32 -11.67 46.39
N PHE A 36 -6.27 -12.12 47.07
CA PHE A 36 -5.24 -13.01 46.50
C PHE A 36 -4.92 -14.21 47.39
N GLY A 37 -5.46 -14.27 48.62
CA GLY A 37 -5.22 -15.32 49.59
C GLY A 37 -3.90 -15.15 50.32
N ASP A 38 -2.77 -15.33 49.62
CA ASP A 38 -1.44 -15.18 50.23
C ASP A 38 -0.47 -14.39 49.32
N LYS A 39 0.65 -13.97 49.91
CA LYS A 39 1.68 -13.18 49.20
C LYS A 39 2.26 -13.93 48.00
N SER A 40 2.43 -15.25 48.12
CA SER A 40 2.99 -16.09 47.05
C SER A 40 2.05 -16.18 45.85
N LYS A 41 0.74 -16.31 46.07
CA LYS A 41 -0.29 -16.30 45.01
C LYS A 41 -0.36 -14.96 44.30
N PHE A 42 -0.27 -13.86 45.05
CA PHE A 42 -0.19 -12.52 44.47
C PHE A 42 1.05 -12.39 43.57
N ILE A 43 2.24 -12.69 44.11
CA ILE A 43 3.51 -12.61 43.35
C ILE A 43 3.45 -13.50 42.11
N LYS A 44 2.94 -14.72 42.23
CA LYS A 44 2.76 -15.65 41.10
C LYS A 44 1.84 -15.05 40.02
N SER A 45 0.71 -14.47 40.43
CA SER A 45 -0.25 -13.83 39.50
C SER A 45 0.36 -12.63 38.79
N ALA A 46 1.07 -11.77 39.51
CA ALA A 46 1.77 -10.62 38.94
C ALA A 46 2.84 -11.06 37.92
N LEU A 47 3.67 -12.06 38.27
CA LEU A 47 4.68 -12.62 37.37
C LEU A 47 4.07 -13.22 36.10
N ILE A 48 2.93 -13.92 36.21
CA ILE A 48 2.23 -14.46 35.04
C ILE A 48 1.84 -13.34 34.08
N ARG A 49 1.26 -12.24 34.59
CA ARG A 49 0.85 -11.09 33.75
C ARG A 49 2.05 -10.47 33.05
N VAL A 50 3.15 -10.25 33.77
CA VAL A 50 4.38 -9.69 33.19
C VAL A 50 4.95 -10.61 32.10
N VAL A 51 5.04 -11.92 32.37
CA VAL A 51 5.54 -12.89 31.37
C VAL A 51 4.65 -12.96 30.14
N GLN A 52 3.32 -12.90 30.32
CA GLN A 52 2.38 -12.85 29.20
C GLN A 52 2.53 -11.56 28.39
N GLY A 53 2.70 -10.42 29.07
CA GLY A 53 2.97 -9.13 28.42
C GLY A 53 4.24 -9.18 27.57
N ILE A 54 5.37 -9.63 28.14
CA ILE A 54 6.64 -9.77 27.40
C ILE A 54 6.46 -10.66 26.15
N LYS A 55 5.78 -11.80 26.29
CA LYS A 55 5.53 -12.71 25.16
C LYS A 55 4.65 -12.08 24.08
N GLN A 56 3.70 -11.24 24.47
CA GLN A 56 2.83 -10.54 23.55
C GLN A 56 3.61 -9.46 22.81
N ASP A 57 4.41 -8.66 23.51
CA ASP A 57 5.26 -7.62 22.91
C ASP A 57 6.25 -8.22 21.91
N ASP A 58 6.86 -9.37 22.24
CA ASP A 58 7.78 -10.07 21.34
C ASP A 58 7.06 -10.60 20.09
N ARG A 59 5.82 -11.06 20.23
CA ARG A 59 4.99 -11.49 19.09
C ARG A 59 4.62 -10.31 18.20
N GLU A 60 4.24 -9.18 18.80
CA GLU A 60 3.90 -7.96 18.07
C GLU A 60 5.10 -7.42 17.30
N LYS A 61 6.28 -7.35 17.93
CA LYS A 61 7.52 -6.96 17.25
C LYS A 61 7.82 -7.84 16.04
N ARG A 62 7.66 -9.16 16.17
CA ARG A 62 7.83 -10.09 15.04
C ARG A 62 6.83 -9.84 13.91
N LEU A 63 5.56 -9.63 14.26
CA LEU A 63 4.51 -9.35 13.28
C LEU A 63 4.76 -8.03 12.54
N VAL A 64 5.22 -6.99 13.23
CA VAL A 64 5.62 -5.72 12.60
C VAL A 64 6.77 -5.94 11.62
N CYS A 65 7.79 -6.71 11.99
CA CYS A 65 8.90 -7.04 11.07
C CYS A 65 8.42 -7.79 9.83
N GLU A 66 7.53 -8.77 10.00
CA GLU A 66 6.98 -9.56 8.88
C GLU A 66 6.15 -8.69 7.94
N LEU A 67 5.24 -7.87 8.48
CA LEU A 67 4.42 -6.96 7.67
C LEU A 67 5.28 -5.93 6.93
N ASN A 68 6.34 -5.41 7.56
CA ASN A 68 7.25 -4.48 6.90
C ASN A 68 8.01 -5.17 5.76
N ALA A 69 8.45 -6.43 5.95
CA ALA A 69 9.08 -7.21 4.88
C ALA A 69 8.12 -7.47 3.71
N GLN A 70 6.88 -7.83 4.00
CA GLN A 70 5.84 -8.02 2.97
C GLN A 70 5.53 -6.71 2.23
N ARG A 71 5.39 -5.60 2.95
CA ARG A 71 5.16 -4.28 2.37
C ARG A 71 6.30 -3.87 1.45
N GLU A 72 7.53 -4.13 1.85
CA GLU A 72 8.71 -3.83 1.04
C GLU A 72 8.78 -4.72 -0.20
N ALA A 73 8.46 -6.01 -0.09
CA ALA A 73 8.36 -6.90 -1.24
C ALA A 73 7.32 -6.42 -2.27
N ILE A 74 6.13 -6.02 -1.81
CA ILE A 74 5.06 -5.47 -2.66
C ILE A 74 5.53 -4.17 -3.31
N ARG A 75 6.15 -3.27 -2.54
CA ARG A 75 6.66 -1.99 -3.06
C ARG A 75 7.68 -2.21 -4.18
N ASN A 76 8.60 -3.15 -3.99
CA ASN A 76 9.62 -3.48 -5.00
C ASN A 76 9.00 -4.11 -6.25
N ALA A 77 8.02 -5.01 -6.10
CA ALA A 77 7.29 -5.57 -7.23
C ALA A 77 6.53 -4.50 -8.03
N MET A 78 5.82 -3.59 -7.33
CA MET A 78 5.10 -2.49 -7.96
C MET A 78 6.03 -1.51 -8.66
N SER A 79 7.17 -1.18 -8.06
CA SER A 79 8.19 -0.32 -8.70
C SER A 79 8.72 -0.95 -9.98
N GLY A 80 9.05 -2.24 -9.95
CA GLY A 80 9.52 -2.96 -11.13
C GLY A 80 8.49 -3.00 -12.26
N GLU A 81 7.21 -3.15 -11.93
CA GLU A 81 6.13 -3.10 -12.92
C GLU A 81 5.92 -1.68 -13.47
N ALA A 82 5.99 -0.66 -12.63
CA ALA A 82 5.93 0.73 -13.07
C ALA A 82 7.07 1.06 -14.05
N ASP A 83 8.29 0.60 -13.78
CA ASP A 83 9.43 0.78 -14.68
C ASP A 83 9.21 0.11 -16.05
N ARG A 84 8.59 -1.08 -16.07
CA ARG A 84 8.23 -1.77 -17.33
C ARG A 84 7.20 -0.98 -18.12
N ILE A 85 6.15 -0.48 -17.46
CA ILE A 85 5.12 0.34 -18.09
C ILE A 85 5.75 1.61 -18.66
N ILE A 86 6.57 2.31 -17.89
CA ILE A 86 7.28 3.52 -18.34
C ILE A 86 8.12 3.23 -19.59
N ASN A 87 8.85 2.11 -19.60
CA ASN A 87 9.68 1.73 -20.74
C ASN A 87 8.85 1.38 -21.98
N ALA A 88 7.73 0.67 -21.82
CA ALA A 88 6.81 0.36 -22.91
C ALA A 88 6.20 1.64 -23.50
N VAL A 89 5.74 2.56 -22.67
CA VAL A 89 5.20 3.87 -23.10
C VAL A 89 6.25 4.68 -23.84
N LYS A 90 7.50 4.72 -23.35
CA LYS A 90 8.61 5.40 -24.05
C LYS A 90 8.83 4.86 -25.46
N LEU A 91 8.76 3.55 -25.65
CA LEU A 91 8.91 2.93 -26.98
C LEU A 91 7.75 3.29 -27.90
N ILE A 92 6.52 3.25 -27.41
CA ILE A 92 5.31 3.64 -28.18
C ILE A 92 5.42 5.10 -28.62
N VAL A 93 5.76 6.01 -27.70
CA VAL A 93 5.90 7.43 -28.01
C VAL A 93 7.02 7.65 -29.04
N LYS A 94 8.13 6.92 -28.94
CA LYS A 94 9.22 7.02 -29.91
C LYS A 94 8.79 6.57 -31.30
N ASP A 95 8.15 5.40 -31.41
CA ASP A 95 7.64 4.86 -32.68
C ASP A 95 6.62 5.82 -33.32
N GLU A 96 5.72 6.36 -32.50
CA GLU A 96 4.71 7.32 -32.95
C GLU A 96 5.32 8.64 -33.45
N VAL A 97 6.35 9.16 -32.78
CA VAL A 97 7.10 10.36 -33.23
C VAL A 97 7.82 10.09 -34.56
N GLU A 98 8.46 8.93 -34.71
CA GLU A 98 9.12 8.52 -35.96
C GLU A 98 8.10 8.37 -37.10
N ARG A 99 6.93 7.79 -36.82
CA ARG A 99 5.81 7.66 -37.76
C ARG A 99 5.30 9.03 -38.23
N LEU A 100 5.07 9.96 -37.31
CA LEU A 100 4.61 11.32 -37.63
C LEU A 100 5.64 12.10 -38.46
N ALA A 101 6.93 11.96 -38.15
CA ALA A 101 8.01 12.56 -38.94
C ALA A 101 8.07 11.97 -40.36
N GLY A 102 7.92 10.66 -40.51
CA GLY A 102 7.83 9.99 -41.81
C GLY A 102 6.66 10.51 -42.65
N VAL A 103 5.47 10.60 -42.05
CA VAL A 103 4.26 11.13 -42.71
C VAL A 103 4.42 12.60 -43.13
N GLN A 104 5.13 13.43 -42.34
CA GLN A 104 5.45 14.80 -42.74
C GLN A 104 6.34 14.85 -43.99
N THR A 105 7.38 13.99 -44.07
CA THR A 105 8.26 13.96 -45.25
C THR A 105 7.57 13.42 -46.50
N GLU A 106 6.59 12.52 -46.37
CA GLU A 106 5.77 12.05 -47.49
C GLU A 106 4.80 13.12 -47.97
N LYS A 107 4.18 13.89 -47.06
CA LYS A 107 3.37 15.05 -47.42
C LYS A 107 4.19 16.16 -48.09
N GLU A 108 5.41 16.45 -47.62
CA GLU A 108 6.29 17.41 -48.30
C GLU A 108 6.73 16.92 -49.69
N LYS A 109 7.02 15.62 -49.86
CA LYS A 109 7.33 15.04 -51.18
C LYS A 109 6.13 15.05 -52.13
N GLN A 110 4.93 14.72 -51.67
CA GLN A 110 3.71 14.86 -52.46
C GLN A 110 3.44 16.33 -52.81
N MET A 111 3.65 17.25 -51.87
CA MET A 111 3.45 18.68 -52.13
C MET A 111 4.49 19.22 -53.12
N LEU A 112 5.75 18.80 -53.04
CA LEU A 112 6.78 19.09 -54.05
C LEU A 112 6.45 18.49 -55.42
N TYR A 113 5.93 17.26 -55.47
CA TYR A 113 5.53 16.62 -56.72
C TYR A 113 4.33 17.33 -57.37
N VAL A 114 3.31 17.68 -56.57
CA VAL A 114 2.14 18.45 -57.01
C VAL A 114 2.52 19.88 -57.43
N THR A 115 3.49 20.53 -56.76
CA THR A 115 3.98 21.85 -57.19
C THR A 115 4.83 21.77 -58.47
N SER A 116 5.40 20.59 -58.77
CA SER A 116 6.13 20.33 -60.02
C SER A 116 5.20 19.95 -61.18
N GLU A 117 4.07 19.29 -60.89
CA GLU A 117 3.04 18.92 -61.88
C GLU A 117 2.08 20.08 -62.22
N THR A 118 1.78 20.98 -61.28
CA THR A 118 0.83 22.09 -61.47
C THR A 118 1.30 23.24 -62.37
N MET A 119 2.48 23.14 -63.02
CA MET A 119 2.87 24.05 -64.09
C MET A 119 2.43 23.60 -65.50
N LEU A 120 1.72 22.48 -65.63
CA LEU A 120 1.08 22.08 -66.88
C LEU A 120 -0.40 21.75 -66.64
N GLU A 121 -1.25 22.39 -67.45
CA GLU A 121 -2.71 22.22 -67.56
C GLU A 121 -3.53 22.78 -66.40
N GLY A 122 -4.47 23.72 -66.58
CA GLY A 122 -5.24 24.04 -67.77
C GLY A 122 -6.72 23.72 -67.54
N ASN A 123 -7.44 24.70 -66.99
CA ASN A 123 -8.87 24.99 -67.19
C ASN A 123 -9.98 24.33 -66.33
N ASP A 124 -10.92 25.21 -65.95
CA ASP A 124 -12.37 25.12 -65.65
C ASP A 124 -12.99 24.29 -64.49
N ARG A 125 -13.52 25.06 -63.51
CA ARG A 125 -14.90 25.11 -62.95
C ARG A 125 -15.57 23.95 -62.16
N THR A 126 -16.12 24.39 -61.02
CA THR A 126 -17.43 24.09 -60.36
C THR A 126 -17.62 22.94 -59.35
N ALA A 127 -17.80 23.37 -58.09
CA ALA A 127 -18.92 23.12 -57.15
C ALA A 127 -19.26 21.69 -56.65
N GLY A 128 -19.39 21.56 -55.31
CA GLY A 128 -20.08 20.46 -54.65
C GLY A 128 -19.89 20.44 -53.12
N CYS A 129 -20.80 21.09 -52.40
CA CYS A 129 -20.91 21.13 -50.94
C CYS A 129 -21.63 19.87 -50.42
N PHE A 130 -21.23 19.28 -49.28
CA PHE A 130 -22.15 18.51 -48.43
C PHE A 130 -21.69 18.55 -46.96
N GLU A 131 -22.67 18.88 -46.12
CA GLU A 131 -22.61 19.19 -44.69
C GLU A 131 -22.52 17.94 -43.78
N GLU A 132 -22.24 18.25 -42.51
CA GLU A 132 -21.94 17.45 -41.32
C GLU A 132 -23.09 16.55 -40.83
N GLU A 133 -22.77 15.55 -39.99
CA GLU A 133 -23.47 15.38 -38.70
C GLU A 133 -22.62 14.50 -37.74
N SER A 134 -22.25 15.08 -36.59
CA SER A 134 -21.63 14.40 -35.46
C SER A 134 -22.49 14.67 -34.22
N GLU A 135 -23.15 13.65 -33.68
CA GLU A 135 -23.90 13.75 -32.43
C GLU A 135 -23.42 12.67 -31.44
N ASP A 136 -22.79 13.16 -30.37
CA ASP A 136 -22.96 12.81 -28.96
C ASP A 136 -23.06 11.34 -28.52
N LEU A 137 -21.95 10.85 -27.93
CA LEU A 137 -21.88 9.60 -27.17
C LEU A 137 -21.08 9.76 -25.85
N ASP A 138 -21.17 10.93 -25.19
CA ASP A 138 -20.36 11.20 -23.98
C ASP A 138 -21.13 11.07 -22.65
N GLU A 139 -22.47 11.04 -22.66
CA GLU A 139 -23.23 11.19 -21.39
C GLU A 139 -23.60 9.85 -20.71
N THR A 140 -23.49 8.71 -21.39
CA THR A 140 -23.98 7.42 -20.83
C THR A 140 -22.95 6.66 -19.99
N ILE A 141 -21.66 6.92 -20.16
CA ILE A 141 -20.60 6.20 -19.41
C ILE A 141 -20.40 6.80 -18.00
N SER A 142 -20.65 8.10 -17.84
CA SER A 142 -20.51 8.83 -16.57
C SER A 142 -21.47 8.32 -15.48
N ALA A 143 -22.70 7.96 -15.85
CA ALA A 143 -23.69 7.44 -14.91
C ALA A 143 -23.35 6.04 -14.38
N TYR A 144 -22.63 5.21 -15.15
CA TYR A 144 -22.26 3.86 -14.72
C TYR A 144 -21.04 3.87 -13.78
N ALA A 145 -20.11 4.81 -13.93
CA ALA A 145 -18.94 4.93 -13.05
C ALA A 145 -19.29 5.46 -11.66
N MET A 146 -20.35 6.28 -11.54
CA MET A 146 -20.76 6.91 -10.28
C MET A 146 -21.53 5.97 -9.34
N SER A 147 -22.05 4.83 -9.83
CA SER A 147 -22.79 3.87 -9.00
C SER A 147 -21.89 2.94 -8.17
N PHE A 148 -20.61 2.82 -8.53
CA PHE A 148 -19.63 1.99 -7.80
C PHE A 148 -19.01 2.69 -6.58
N LEU A 149 -19.17 4.01 -6.44
CA LEU A 149 -18.56 4.81 -5.37
C LEU A 149 -19.50 5.04 -4.17
N SER A 150 -20.78 4.71 -4.31
CA SER A 150 -21.80 4.93 -3.28
C SER A 150 -21.94 3.80 -2.25
N ASP A 151 -21.18 2.70 -2.40
CA ASP A 151 -21.28 1.51 -1.55
C ASP A 151 -20.10 1.34 -0.55
N PHE A 152 -19.41 2.44 -0.19
CA PHE A 152 -18.42 2.48 0.90
C PHE A 152 -18.79 3.47 2.01
#